data_AF-A0A497GR72-F1
#
_entry.id   AF-A0A497GR72-F1
#
_cell.length_a   1.000
_cell.length_b   1.000
_cell.length_c   1.000
_cell.angle_alpha   90.00
_cell.angle_beta   90.00
_cell.angle_gamma   90.00
#
_symmetry.space_group_name_H-M   'P 1'
#
loop_
_entity.id
_entity.type
_entity.pdbx_description
1 polymer ?
#
loop_
_entity_poly.entity_id
_entity_poly.type
_entity_poly.pdbx_seq_one_letter_code
_entity_poly.pdbx_strand_id
1 'polypeptide(L)' 'MEILRPKFEREAKVGARIVSHDYPIPGWRPIRVKQIHGSEIHVHKVYLYIVGISNERRICSYPTRSLLTNE' A
#
# COMPACT_ATOMS: atom_id res chain seq x y z
N MET A 1 13.55 15.00 1.79
CA MET A 1 12.22 14.41 1.52
C MET A 1 11.59 14.13 2.87
N GLU A 2 10.84 15.11 3.33
CA GLU A 2 10.19 15.09 4.64
C GLU A 2 9.17 13.96 4.68
N ILE A 3 9.05 13.33 5.85
CA ILE A 3 8.55 11.98 6.02
C ILE A 3 7.04 11.97 5.69
N LEU A 4 6.66 11.59 4.46
CA LEU A 4 5.24 11.52 4.05
C LEU A 4 4.45 10.48 4.85
N ARG A 5 5.15 9.44 5.31
CA ARG A 5 4.60 8.33 6.07
C ARG A 5 3.78 8.77 7.30
N PRO A 6 4.34 9.48 8.31
CA PRO A 6 3.60 9.89 9.51
C PRO A 6 2.43 10.83 9.20
N LYS A 7 2.50 11.63 8.13
CA LYS A 7 1.38 12.48 7.74
C LYS A 7 0.21 11.65 7.22
N PHE A 8 0.48 10.68 6.35
CA PHE A 8 -0.57 9.77 5.87
C PHE A 8 -1.11 8.88 6.98
N GLU A 9 -0.27 8.38 7.88
CA GLU A 9 -0.72 7.56 9.01
C GLU A 9 -1.62 8.34 9.99
N ARG A 10 -1.39 9.65 10.16
CA ARG A 10 -2.19 10.49 11.04
C ARG A 10 -3.48 10.99 10.40
N GLU A 11 -3.45 11.37 9.13
CA GLU A 11 -4.52 12.13 8.48
C GLU A 11 -5.36 11.29 7.50
N ALA A 12 -4.80 10.23 6.91
CA ALA A 12 -5.52 9.43 5.93
C ALA A 12 -6.39 8.38 6.62
N LYS A 13 -7.64 8.28 6.16
CA LYS A 13 -8.59 7.27 6.65
C LYS A 13 -8.16 5.87 6.24
N VAL A 14 -8.44 4.88 7.07
CA VAL A 14 -8.32 3.45 6.71
C VAL A 14 -9.11 3.18 5.42
N GLY A 15 -8.52 2.46 4.48
CA GLY A 15 -9.07 2.21 3.16
C GLY A 15 -8.77 3.29 2.11
N ALA A 16 -8.17 4.43 2.49
CA ALA A 16 -7.79 5.45 1.52
C ALA A 16 -6.76 4.91 0.52
N ARG A 17 -6.95 5.25 -0.77
CA ARG A 17 -6.05 4.87 -1.86
C ARG A 17 -5.03 5.98 -2.08
N ILE A 18 -3.75 5.64 -1.97
CA ILE A 18 -2.64 6.56 -2.22
C ILE A 18 -1.92 6.09 -3.48
N VAL A 19 -1.75 7.00 -4.45
CA VAL A 19 -1.01 6.73 -5.69
C VAL A 19 0.27 7.55 -5.66
N SER A 20 1.41 6.90 -5.87
CA SER A 20 2.72 7.56 -5.94
C SER A 20 3.36 7.33 -7.30
N HIS A 21 3.89 8.38 -7.90
CA HIS A 21 4.56 8.37 -9.20
C HIS A 21 6.08 8.38 -9.00
N ASP A 22 6.76 7.40 -9.57
CA ASP A 22 8.20 7.09 -9.57
C ASP A 22 8.86 6.83 -8.20
N TYR A 23 8.32 7.40 -7.13
CA TYR A 23 8.89 7.31 -5.78
C TYR A 23 8.03 6.41 -4.89
N PRO A 24 8.55 5.25 -4.42
CA PRO A 24 7.83 4.43 -3.45
C PRO A 24 7.80 5.09 -2.06
N ILE A 25 6.78 4.77 -1.25
CA ILE A 25 6.68 5.24 0.13
C ILE A 25 7.51 4.29 1.02
N PRO A 26 8.60 4.74 1.65
CA PRO A 26 9.47 3.85 2.43
C PRO A 26 8.74 3.18 3.61
N GLY A 27 8.87 1.87 3.70
CA GLY A 27 8.26 1.06 4.75
C GLY A 27 6.79 0.68 4.50
N TRP A 28 6.18 1.15 3.41
CA TRP A 28 4.86 0.69 2.97
C TRP A 28 5.01 -0.34 1.85
N ARG A 29 4.10 -1.32 1.82
CA ARG A 29 4.03 -2.33 0.76
C ARG A 29 2.99 -1.92 -0.28
N PRO A 30 3.38 -1.64 -1.54
CA PRO A 30 2.41 -1.32 -2.58
C PRO A 30 1.56 -2.55 -2.90
N ILE A 31 0.26 -2.33 -3.09
CA ILE A 31 -0.69 -3.37 -3.51
C ILE A 31 -0.55 -3.63 -5.00
N ARG A 32 -0.20 -2.59 -5.76
CA ARG A 32 0.07 -2.71 -7.18
C ARG A 32 1.20 -1.79 -7.58
N VAL A 33 2.06 -2.28 -8.46
CA VAL A 33 3.06 -1.48 -9.17
C VAL A 33 2.79 -1.62 -10.65
N LYS A 34 2.63 -0.51 -11.36
CA LYS A 34 2.47 -0.49 -12.81
C LYS A 34 3.65 0.26 -13.42
N GLN A 35 4.33 -0.38 -14.34
CA GLN A 35 5.29 0.31 -15.20
C GLN A 35 4.53 0.97 -16.34
N ILE A 36 4.77 2.25 -16.54
CA ILE A 36 4.23 3.04 -17.62
C ILE A 36 5.42 3.45 -18.47
N HIS A 37 5.49 2.91 -19.68
CA HIS A 37 6.43 3.38 -20.68
C HIS A 37 5.96 4.77 -21.11
N GLY A 38 6.75 5.80 -20.79
CA GLY A 38 6.52 7.18 -21.21
C GLY A 38 7.00 7.40 -22.64
N SER A 39 7.70 8.51 -22.88
CA SER A 39 8.47 8.69 -24.11
C SER A 39 9.55 7.60 -24.23
N GLU A 40 10.12 7.42 -25.44
CA GLU A 40 11.02 6.30 -25.83
C GLU A 40 12.15 5.96 -24.85
N ILE A 41 12.49 6.85 -23.91
CA ILE A 41 13.66 6.78 -23.03
C ILE A 41 13.31 6.67 -21.54
N HIS A 42 12.05 6.87 -21.14
CA HIS A 42 11.68 6.96 -19.71
C HIS A 42 10.58 5.94 -19.35
N VAL A 43 10.92 5.04 -18.42
CA VAL A 43 9.97 4.08 -17.83
C VAL A 43 9.57 4.59 -16.44
N HIS A 44 8.33 5.03 -16.32
CA HIS A 44 7.75 5.49 -15.05
C HIS A 44 7.19 4.31 -14.26
N LYS A 45 7.21 4.41 -12.93
CA LYS A 45 6.60 3.43 -12.02
C LYS A 45 5.52 4.09 -11.20
N VAL A 46 4.29 3.61 -11.34
CA VAL A 46 3.16 4.04 -10.51
C VAL A 46 2.90 2.99 -9.44
N TYR A 47 2.91 3.44 -8.18
CA TYR A 47 2.67 2.61 -7.01
C TYR A 47 1.30 2.94 -6.42
N LEU A 48 0.50 1.90 -6.16
CA LEU A 48 -0.78 2.01 -5.47
C LEU A 48 -0.66 1.43 -4.07
N TYR A 49 -1.10 2.19 -3.08
CA TYR A 49 -1.17 1.80 -1.67
C TYR A 49 -2.59 1.96 -1.14
N ILE A 50 -2.95 1.17 -0.13
CA ILE A 50 -4.19 1.34 0.63
C ILE A 50 -3.84 1.44 2.11
N VAL A 51 -4.28 2.51 2.77
CA VAL A 51 -4.11 2.71 4.22
C VAL A 51 -4.83 1.59 4.99
N GLY A 52 -4.17 1.00 5.98
CA GLY A 52 -4.62 -0.18 6.71
C GLY A 52 -4.20 -1.51 6.09
N ILE A 53 -3.75 -1.53 4.83
CA ILE A 53 -3.27 -2.76 4.17
C ILE A 53 -1.77 -2.63 3.86
N SER A 54 -1.39 -1.50 3.27
CA SER A 54 -0.03 -1.21 2.83
C SER A 54 0.91 -0.80 3.96
N ASN A 55 0.40 -0.17 5.01
CA ASN A 55 1.17 0.32 6.15
C ASN A 55 1.11 -0.59 7.37
N GLU A 56 0.24 -1.61 7.34
CA GLU A 56 0.10 -2.53 8.45
C GLU A 56 1.31 -3.47 8.48
N ARG A 57 2.15 -3.30 9.50
CA ARG A 57 3.07 -4.36 9.92
C ARG A 57 2.17 -5.51 10.33
N ARG A 58 2.25 -6.66 9.64
CA ARG A 58 1.57 -7.90 10.07
C ARG A 58 1.93 -8.21 11.53
N ILE A 59 1.17 -7.67 12.46
CA ILE A 59 0.90 -8.26 13.75
C ILE A 59 -0.60 -8.42 13.73
N CYS A 60 -1.08 -9.38 12.94
CA CYS A 60 -2.43 -9.84 13.20
C CYS A 60 -2.50 -11.36 13.08
N SER A 61 -2.37 -11.93 14.27
CA SER A 61 -3.05 -13.11 14.78
C SER A 61 -4.57 -12.94 14.70
N TYR A 62 -5.13 -12.73 13.50
CA TYR A 62 -6.55 -13.04 13.35
C TYR A 62 -6.67 -14.55 13.51
N PRO A 63 -7.47 -15.07 14.47
CA PRO A 63 -7.79 -16.48 14.43
C PRO A 63 -8.44 -16.70 13.08
N THR A 64 -7.83 -17.55 12.25
CA THR A 64 -8.47 -18.09 11.06
C THR A 64 -9.86 -18.49 11.51
N ARG A 65 -10.88 -17.83 10.96
CA ARG A 65 -12.27 -18.22 11.19
C ARG A 65 -12.37 -19.64 10.65
N SER A 66 -12.12 -20.62 11.50
CA SER A 66 -12.41 -22.01 11.24
C SER A 66 -13.89 -22.03 10.96
N LEU A 67 -14.24 -22.22 9.69
CA LEU A 67 -15.56 -22.64 9.31
C LEU A 67 -15.72 -24.06 9.87
N LEU A 68 -16.06 -24.13 11.15
CA LEU A 68 -16.88 -25.21 11.68
C LEU A 68 -18.29 -24.92 11.17
N THR A 69 -18.66 -25.58 10.09
CA THR A 69 -20.01 -26.12 9.99
C THR A 69 -19.83 -27.61 9.88
N ASN A 70 -20.24 -28.28 10.96
CA ASN A 70 -20.46 -29.71 11.04
C ASN A 70 -21.38 -30.13 9.89
N GLU A 71 -21.03 -31.20 9.20
CA GLU A 71 -21.84 -32.37 8.81
C GLU A 71 -20.97 -33.35 8.01
#